data_AF-A0AAW1GAL8-F1
#
_entry.id   AF-A0AAW1GAL8-F1
#
_cell.length_a   1.000
_cell.length_b   1.000
_cell.length_c   1.000
_cell.angle_alpha   90.00
_cell.angle_beta   90.00
_cell.angle_gamma   90.00
#
_symmetry.space_group_name_H-M   'P 1'
#
loop_
_entity.id
_entity.type
_entity.pdbx_description
1 polymer ?
#
loop_
_entity_poly.entity_id
_entity_poly.type
_entity_poly.pdbx_seq_one_letter_code
_entity_poly.pdbx_strand_id
1 'polypeptide(L)'
;SNTTEGKYVKQQGYATTLITDYAIDFLDNRHKEQPFCLLVHHKAPHRNWMPEPQYLNLYEDVEFPLPDTFYDDYSTRTSSAHTQESFPCLIHSTTITVPELLRRTLKRCLSKKTPELLRRTLKRCLSKKT
;
A
#
# COMPACT_ATOMS: atom_id res chain seq x y z
N SER A 1 25.82 -11.08 7.29
CA SER A 1 24.42 -11.53 7.42
C SER A 1 23.72 -10.67 8.46
N ASN A 2 22.69 -9.91 8.06
CA ASN A 2 21.90 -9.10 8.99
C ASN A 2 20.85 -9.95 9.73
N THR A 3 21.28 -11.07 10.31
CA THR A 3 20.42 -11.94 11.11
C THR A 3 20.18 -11.27 12.46
N THR A 4 18.92 -10.92 12.75
CA THR A 4 18.54 -10.23 14.00
C THR A 4 18.57 -11.13 15.24
N GLU A 5 19.08 -12.37 15.14
CA GLU A 5 19.16 -13.35 16.24
C GLU A 5 17.83 -13.51 17.00
N GLY A 6 16.69 -13.41 16.29
CA GLY A 6 15.35 -13.48 16.88
C GLY A 6 14.90 -12.22 17.63
N LYS A 7 15.69 -11.13 17.64
CA LYS A 7 15.32 -9.85 18.25
C LYS A 7 14.45 -9.04 17.29
N TYR A 8 13.48 -8.32 17.87
CA TYR A 8 12.72 -7.33 17.13
C TYR A 8 13.62 -6.16 16.76
N VAL A 9 13.77 -5.91 15.46
CA VAL A 9 14.53 -4.77 14.95
C VAL A 9 13.62 -3.93 14.05
N LYS A 10 13.57 -2.64 14.34
CA LYS A 10 12.83 -1.68 13.53
C LYS A 10 13.69 -1.22 12.36
N GLN A 11 13.22 -1.50 11.15
CA GLN A 11 13.86 -1.09 9.91
C GLN A 11 13.21 0.18 9.36
N GLN A 12 14.01 1.07 8.78
CA GLN A 12 13.53 2.29 8.14
C GLN A 12 13.47 2.09 6.63
N GLY A 13 12.37 2.50 6.00
CA GLY A 13 12.17 2.34 4.57
C GLY A 13 10.75 1.88 4.23
N TYR A 14 10.52 1.61 2.96
CA TYR A 14 9.26 1.04 2.49
C TYR A 14 9.35 -0.48 2.51
N ALA A 15 8.33 -1.14 3.05
CA ALA A 15 8.37 -2.59 3.30
C ALA A 15 8.61 -3.39 2.02
N THR A 16 8.01 -3.01 0.89
CA THR A 16 8.20 -3.71 -0.39
C THR A 16 9.66 -3.66 -0.84
N THR A 17 10.28 -2.48 -0.79
CA THR A 17 11.68 -2.25 -1.16
C THR A 17 12.62 -3.04 -0.26
N LEU A 18 12.44 -2.94 1.06
CA LEU A 18 13.27 -3.65 2.03
C LEU A 18 13.23 -5.18 1.85
N ILE A 19 12.03 -5.74 1.61
CA ILE A 19 11.87 -7.18 1.38
C ILE A 19 12.65 -7.62 0.13
N THR A 20 12.60 -6.83 -0.95
CA THR A 20 13.35 -7.12 -2.18
C THR A 20 14.86 -7.00 -1.95
N ASP A 21 15.31 -5.95 -1.27
CA ASP A 21 16.72 -5.74 -0.96
C ASP A 21 17.29 -6.91 -0.13
N TYR A 22 16.52 -7.41 0.85
CA TYR A 22 16.93 -8.58 1.64
C TYR A 22 16.94 -9.88 0.83
N ALA A 23 16.02 -10.02 -0.12
CA ALA A 23 16.03 -11.17 -1.03
C ALA A 23 17.28 -11.16 -1.92
N ILE A 24 17.65 -9.99 -2.46
CA ILE A 24 18.87 -9.81 -3.26
C ILE A 24 20.12 -10.06 -2.40
N ASP A 25 20.21 -9.45 -1.22
CA ASP A 25 21.34 -9.64 -0.29
C ASP A 25 21.51 -11.11 0.08
N PHE A 26 20.41 -11.84 0.32
CA PHE A 26 20.46 -13.28 0.53
C PHE A 26 21.02 -14.01 -0.70
N LEU A 27 20.55 -13.68 -1.91
CA LEU A 27 21.00 -14.32 -3.14
C LEU A 27 22.49 -14.07 -3.40
N ASP A 28 22.98 -12.87 -3.12
CA ASP A 28 24.39 -12.50 -3.33
C ASP A 28 25.33 -13.20 -2.34
N ASN A 29 24.87 -13.42 -1.10
CA ASN A 29 25.69 -13.98 -0.03
C ASN A 29 25.52 -15.49 0.22
N ARG A 30 24.57 -16.16 -0.46
CA ARG A 30 24.36 -17.60 -0.26
C ARG A 30 25.53 -18.45 -0.78
N HIS A 31 25.63 -19.68 -0.28
CA HIS A 31 26.53 -20.69 -0.83
C HIS A 31 26.06 -21.16 -2.21
N LYS A 32 26.82 -20.82 -3.25
CA LYS A 32 26.43 -21.06 -4.66
C LYS A 32 26.35 -22.54 -5.06
N GLU A 33 27.01 -23.41 -4.29
CA GLU A 33 27.07 -24.86 -4.57
C GLU A 33 25.89 -25.64 -3.96
N GLN A 34 25.10 -25.02 -3.08
CA GLN A 34 23.98 -25.69 -2.42
C GLN A 34 22.64 -25.29 -3.05
N PRO A 35 21.70 -26.23 -3.23
CA PRO A 35 20.34 -25.89 -3.63
C PRO A 35 19.67 -25.06 -2.53
N PHE A 36 18.82 -24.13 -2.93
CA PHE A 36 18.07 -23.27 -2.01
C PHE A 36 16.63 -23.12 -2.47
N CYS A 37 15.76 -22.76 -1.52
CA CYS A 37 14.40 -22.31 -1.78
C CYS A 37 14.20 -21.00 -1.01
N LEU A 38 13.92 -19.90 -1.73
CA LEU A 38 13.68 -18.59 -1.14
C LEU A 38 12.21 -18.21 -1.35
N LEU A 39 11.52 -17.90 -0.25
CA LEU A 39 10.14 -17.46 -0.23
C LEU A 39 10.10 -15.96 0.04
N VAL A 40 9.72 -15.17 -0.98
CA VAL A 40 9.65 -13.70 -0.88
C VAL A 40 8.19 -13.29 -0.76
N HIS A 41 7.77 -12.89 0.44
CA HIS A 41 6.37 -12.54 0.72
C HIS A 41 6.20 -11.04 0.91
N HIS A 42 5.66 -10.38 -0.12
CA HIS A 42 5.33 -8.97 -0.03
C HIS A 42 4.05 -8.71 0.76
N LYS A 43 4.04 -7.61 1.53
CA LYS A 43 2.85 -7.12 2.24
C LYS A 43 1.90 -6.35 1.32
N ALA A 44 2.42 -5.67 0.29
CA ALA A 44 1.58 -4.96 -0.68
C ALA A 44 0.80 -5.97 -1.56
N PRO A 45 -0.43 -5.67 -2.01
CA PRO A 45 -1.24 -4.49 -1.75
C PRO A 45 -2.24 -4.73 -0.60
N HIS A 46 -1.86 -5.44 0.45
CA HIS A 46 -2.79 -5.65 1.57
C HIS A 46 -3.20 -4.31 2.19
N ARG A 47 -4.44 -4.22 2.67
CA ARG A 47 -4.97 -3.04 3.38
C ARG A 47 -3.96 -2.51 4.40
N ASN A 48 -3.80 -1.20 4.54
CA ASN A 48 -4.65 -0.08 4.09
C ASN A 48 -4.17 0.67 2.81
N TRP A 49 -3.43 0.01 1.91
CA TRP A 49 -3.04 0.56 0.59
C TRP A 49 -2.25 1.88 0.65
N MET A 50 -1.14 1.88 1.39
CA MET A 50 -0.20 2.99 1.39
C MET A 50 0.90 2.75 0.33
N PRO A 51 0.92 3.50 -0.79
CA PRO A 51 1.97 3.36 -1.80
C PRO A 51 3.26 4.01 -1.34
N GLU A 52 4.37 3.66 -2.00
CA GLU A 52 5.64 4.37 -1.88
C GLU A 52 5.52 5.81 -2.43
N PRO A 53 6.29 6.80 -1.92
CA PRO A 53 6.15 8.20 -2.33
C PRO A 53 6.19 8.46 -3.83
N GLN A 54 6.98 7.69 -4.59
CA GLN A 54 7.09 7.84 -6.04
C GLN A 54 5.82 7.47 -6.81
N TYR A 55 4.96 6.61 -6.24
CA TYR A 55 3.73 6.15 -6.86
C TYR A 55 2.48 6.89 -6.37
N LEU A 56 2.62 7.89 -5.48
CA LEU A 56 1.47 8.59 -4.88
C LEU A 56 0.53 9.22 -5.92
N ASN A 57 1.08 9.69 -7.04
CA ASN A 57 0.32 10.38 -8.07
C ASN A 57 0.10 9.53 -9.32
N LEU A 58 0.51 8.25 -9.30
CA LEU A 58 0.52 7.39 -10.50
C LEU A 58 -0.84 7.27 -11.17
N TYR A 59 -1.91 7.32 -10.38
CA TYR A 59 -3.29 7.18 -10.85
C TYR A 59 -4.16 8.38 -10.48
N GLU A 60 -3.57 9.57 -10.27
CA GLU A 60 -4.34 10.75 -9.85
C GLU A 60 -5.42 11.14 -10.89
N ASP A 61 -5.10 10.99 -12.17
CA ASP A 61 -5.96 11.38 -13.30
C ASP A 61 -6.51 10.16 -14.06
N VAL A 62 -6.50 8.97 -13.43
CA VAL A 62 -7.01 7.74 -14.04
C VAL A 62 -8.39 7.41 -13.47
N GLU A 63 -9.36 7.28 -14.36
CA GLU A 63 -10.69 6.74 -14.04
C GLU A 63 -10.70 5.24 -14.29
N PHE A 64 -11.01 4.47 -13.23
CA PHE A 64 -11.17 3.03 -13.34
C PHE A 64 -12.66 2.70 -13.55
N PRO A 65 -13.02 1.83 -14.51
CA PRO A 65 -14.39 1.41 -14.68
C PRO A 65 -14.86 0.67 -13.42
N LEU A 66 -16.08 0.97 -12.98
CA LEU A 66 -16.72 0.16 -11.96
C LEU A 66 -17.04 -1.22 -12.55
N PRO A 67 -16.86 -2.32 -11.81
CA PRO A 67 -17.29 -3.63 -12.28
C PRO A 67 -18.82 -3.66 -12.42
N ASP A 68 -19.34 -4.42 -13.39
CA ASP A 68 -20.79 -4.55 -13.62
C ASP A 68 -21.56 -5.01 -12.37
N THR A 69 -20.90 -5.79 -11.51
CA THR A 69 -21.44 -6.30 -10.25
C THR A 69 -21.15 -5.39 -9.05
N PHE A 70 -20.76 -4.12 -9.25
CA PHE A 70 -20.49 -3.20 -8.14
C PHE A 70 -21.73 -2.94 -7.29
N TYR A 71 -22.90 -2.87 -7.95
CA TYR A 71 -24.21 -2.74 -7.33
C TYR A 71 -24.99 -4.07 -7.39
N ASP A 72 -24.33 -5.20 -7.15
CA ASP A 72 -24.99 -6.51 -7.04
C ASP A 72 -26.06 -6.46 -5.94
N ASP A 73 -27.28 -6.91 -6.26
CA ASP A 73 -28.43 -6.95 -5.34
C ASP A 73 -28.45 -8.24 -4.50
N TYR A 74 -27.48 -9.13 -4.73
CA TYR A 74 -27.32 -10.41 -4.07
C TYR A 74 -28.50 -11.39 -4.27
N SER A 75 -29.47 -11.09 -5.15
CA SER A 75 -30.70 -11.88 -5.35
C SER A 75 -30.43 -13.34 -5.74
N THR A 76 -29.32 -13.58 -6.44
CA THR A 76 -28.87 -14.90 -6.91
C THR A 76 -27.81 -15.55 -6.02
N ARG A 77 -27.41 -14.90 -4.92
CA ARG A 77 -26.34 -15.36 -4.01
C ARG A 77 -26.89 -16.17 -2.84
N THR A 78 -26.06 -17.05 -2.29
CA THR A 78 -26.41 -17.86 -1.11
C THR A 78 -26.53 -17.00 0.15
N SER A 79 -27.26 -17.50 1.16
CA SER A 79 -27.54 -16.81 2.44
C SER A 79 -26.29 -16.21 3.12
N SER A 80 -25.12 -16.86 3.01
CA SER A 80 -23.86 -16.38 3.58
C SER A 80 -23.41 -15.03 3.02
N ALA A 81 -23.69 -14.75 1.75
CA ALA A 81 -23.36 -13.46 1.12
C ALA A 81 -24.22 -12.32 1.68
N HIS A 82 -25.50 -12.61 1.97
CA HIS A 82 -26.44 -11.65 2.56
C HIS A 82 -26.05 -11.22 3.97
N THR A 83 -25.38 -12.10 4.72
CA THR A 83 -24.95 -11.84 6.10
C THR A 83 -23.56 -11.20 6.22
N GLN A 84 -22.85 -11.02 5.10
CA GLN A 84 -21.51 -10.46 5.13
C GLN A 84 -21.58 -8.95 5.33
N GLU A 85 -21.15 -8.46 6.49
CA GLU A 85 -21.01 -7.03 6.72
C GLU A 85 -19.95 -6.45 5.76
N SER A 86 -20.45 -5.82 4.70
CA SER A 86 -19.64 -5.01 3.81
C SER A 86 -19.30 -3.72 4.54
N PHE A 87 -18.11 -3.64 5.13
CA PHE A 87 -17.58 -2.35 5.56
C PHE A 87 -17.61 -1.41 4.35
N PRO A 88 -18.36 -0.30 4.40
CA PRO A 88 -18.37 0.66 3.31
C PRO A 88 -16.94 1.10 3.09
N CYS A 89 -16.37 0.76 1.93
CA CYS A 89 -15.27 1.56 1.41
C CYS A 89 -15.83 3.00 1.40
N LEU A 90 -15.18 3.93 2.09
CA LEU A 90 -15.63 5.32 2.25
C LEU A 90 -15.57 6.09 0.91
N ILE A 91 -16.35 5.66 -0.07
CA ILE A 91 -16.55 6.29 -1.37
C ILE A 91 -17.98 6.83 -1.41
N HIS A 92 -18.13 8.07 -0.96
CA HIS A 92 -19.36 8.86 -1.08
C HIS A 92 -19.30 9.77 -2.32
N SER A 93 -18.64 9.32 -3.38
CA SER A 93 -18.53 10.07 -4.63
C SER A 93 -18.65 9.08 -5.79
N THR A 94 -19.58 9.35 -6.70
CA THR A 94 -19.91 8.57 -7.90
C THR A 94 -18.82 8.60 -8.98
N THR A 95 -17.63 9.09 -8.64
CA THR A 95 -16.43 9.05 -9.46
C THR A 95 -15.25 8.72 -8.54
N ILE A 96 -14.63 7.55 -8.72
CA ILE A 96 -13.41 7.19 -7.97
C ILE A 96 -12.23 7.91 -8.63
N THR A 97 -12.12 9.21 -8.43
CA THR A 97 -10.85 9.90 -8.67
C THR A 97 -9.97 9.71 -7.42
N VAL A 98 -8.75 9.21 -7.61
CA VAL A 98 -7.71 9.02 -6.58
C VAL A 98 -7.37 10.27 -5.72
N PRO A 99 -7.54 11.55 -6.16
CA PRO A 99 -7.22 12.73 -5.36
C PRO A 99 -7.96 12.81 -4.02
N GLU A 100 -9.22 12.34 -3.93
CA GLU A 100 -10.05 12.47 -2.72
C GLU A 100 -9.58 11.51 -1.61
N LEU A 101 -9.22 10.27 -1.99
CA LEU A 101 -8.74 9.21 -1.10
C LEU A 101 -7.33 9.53 -0.57
N LEU A 102 -6.48 10.07 -1.45
CA LEU A 102 -5.13 10.50 -1.13
C LEU A 102 -5.14 11.71 -0.18
N ARG A 103 -5.99 12.72 -0.43
CA ARG A 103 -6.11 13.91 0.45
C ARG A 103 -6.54 13.55 1.87
N ARG A 104 -7.49 12.62 2.04
CA ARG A 104 -7.97 12.19 3.37
C ARG A 104 -6.93 11.35 4.11
N THR A 105 -6.26 10.44 3.40
CA THR A 105 -5.20 9.59 3.97
C THR A 105 -3.97 10.42 4.33
N LEU A 106 -3.53 11.33 3.46
CA LEU A 106 -2.43 12.25 3.72
C LEU A 106 -2.74 13.21 4.89
N LYS A 107 -3.95 13.77 4.99
CA LYS A 107 -4.33 14.60 6.16
C LYS A 107 -4.24 13.80 7.48
N ARG A 108 -4.65 12.54 7.47
CA ARG A 108 -4.56 11.65 8.64
C ARG A 108 -3.11 11.25 8.97
N CYS A 109 -2.27 11.05 7.96
CA CYS A 109 -0.84 10.76 8.11
C CYS A 109 -0.02 12.00 8.54
N LEU A 110 -0.39 13.21 8.07
CA LEU A 110 0.21 14.47 8.50
C LEU A 110 -0.13 14.84 9.94
N SER A 111 -1.30 14.42 10.42
CA SER A 111 -1.72 14.55 11.83
C SER A 111 -0.91 13.64 12.77
N LYS A 112 -0.46 12.47 12.30
CA LYS A 112 0.30 11.50 13.09
C LYS A 112 1.80 11.66 12.85
N LYS A 113 2.42 12.61 13.55
CA LYS A 113 3.88 12.82 13.71
C LYS A 113 4.73 12.36 12.51
N THR A 114 4.63 13.07 11.40
CA THR A 114 5.52 12.88 10.25
C THR A 114 6.84 13.63 10.48
N PRO A 115 8.02 13.04 10.21
CA PRO A 115 9.30 13.73 10.31
C PRO A 115 9.32 15.01 9.48
N GLU A 116 9.93 16.08 10.00
CA GLU A 116 10.00 17.43 9.42
C GLU A 116 10.37 17.42 7.92
N LEU A 117 11.25 16.51 7.52
CA LEU A 117 11.75 16.34 6.16
C LEU A 117 10.66 15.86 5.19
N LEU A 118 9.84 14.88 5.59
CA LEU A 118 8.72 14.38 4.78
C LEU A 118 7.64 15.44 4.64
N ARG A 119 7.44 16.24 5.70
CA ARG A 119 6.49 17.37 5.70
C ARG A 119 6.91 18.47 4.71
N ARG A 120 8.22 18.73 4.58
CA ARG A 120 8.78 19.68 3.61
C ARG A 120 8.63 19.20 2.17
N THR A 121 8.96 17.93 1.91
CA THR A 121 8.83 17.34 0.56
C THR A 121 7.36 17.31 0.10
N LEU A 122 6.44 16.91 0.98
CA LEU A 122 5.00 16.88 0.67
C LEU A 122 4.39 18.28 0.51
N LYS A 123 4.79 19.27 1.32
CA LYS A 123 4.38 20.68 1.09
C LYS A 123 4.86 21.20 -0.26
N ARG A 124 6.06 20.82 -0.69
CA ARG A 124 6.61 21.21 -2.00
C ARG A 124 5.84 20.56 -3.16
N CYS A 125 5.38 19.32 -3.01
CA CYS A 125 4.51 18.67 -3.99
C CYS A 125 3.12 19.34 -4.05
N LEU A 126 2.55 19.74 -2.91
CA LEU A 126 1.25 20.43 -2.86
C LEU A 126 1.31 21.88 -3.36
N SER A 127 2.45 22.56 -3.20
CA SER A 127 2.65 23.94 -3.66
C SER A 127 2.87 24.08 -5.17
N LYS A 128 3.20 23.00 -5.89
CA LYS A 128 3.35 23.01 -7.35
C LYS A 128 2.02 22.88 -8.10
N LYS A 129 0.90 22.96 -7.38
CA LYS A 129 -0.48 22.87 -7.89
C LYS A 129 -1.18 24.23 -8.02
N THR A 130 -0.45 25.35 -7.96
CA THR A 130 -0.92 26.69 -8.35
C THR A 130 -0.20 27.15 -9.60
#